data_AF-A0A9N8EW20-F1
#
_entry.id   AF-A0A9N8EW20-F1
#
_cell.length_a   1.000
_cell.length_b   1.000
_cell.length_c   1.000
_cell.angle_alpha   90.00
_cell.angle_beta   90.00
_cell.angle_gamma   90.00
#
_symmetry.space_group_name_H-M   'P 1'
#
loop_
_entity.id
_entity.type
_entity.pdbx_description
1 polymer ?
#
loop_
_entity_poly.entity_id
_entity_poly.type
_entity_poly.pdbx_seq_one_letter_code
_entity_poly.pdbx_strand_id
1 'polypeptide(L)'
;GSFGTSSTSSVPAKNTTSPTLQTDLLWNQLFGNLTNTSSTLQGLHDPTSPQSRALYWIRKDAFNQSYPQFRLRQRYALATFYYAMNGTFWLQSDNWLTVEHECAWYTAESRSITSHSTTYPSPCHGHDPIIEDSATFVANSTTISYDNPYYARLWMRHNNMYGTLPEEIYWLTSLTSLDFSFNPAIAGTISTHIGQLRDLEYLKAPSYWYKGGTVGFHGFVESVSYIGCTGPFPLRWPC
;
A
#
# COMPACT_ATOMS: atom_id res chain seq x y z
N GLY A 1 -43.58 41.17 -49.59
CA GLY A 1 -42.95 40.05 -48.86
C GLY A 1 -41.95 40.62 -47.89
N SER A 2 -42.21 40.49 -46.59
CA SER A 2 -41.24 40.71 -45.51
C SER A 2 -41.78 40.03 -44.26
N PHE A 3 -41.17 38.91 -43.89
CA PHE A 3 -41.27 38.25 -42.59
C PHE A 3 -39.86 37.68 -42.37
N GLY A 4 -39.10 38.03 -41.33
CA GLY A 4 -39.49 38.07 -39.91
C GLY A 4 -38.74 36.91 -39.25
N THR A 5 -37.60 37.22 -38.63
CA THR A 5 -36.60 36.28 -38.08
C THR A 5 -37.17 35.41 -36.96
N SER A 6 -36.95 34.08 -37.05
CA SER A 6 -37.28 33.10 -36.01
C SER A 6 -36.23 33.09 -34.90
N SER A 7 -36.66 33.44 -33.68
CA SER A 7 -35.88 33.32 -32.45
C SER A 7 -35.83 31.86 -31.97
N THR A 8 -34.66 31.24 -31.98
CA THR A 8 -34.43 29.94 -31.33
C THR A 8 -34.27 30.13 -29.82
N SER A 9 -35.20 29.57 -29.05
CA SER A 9 -35.10 29.40 -27.59
C SER A 9 -34.03 28.36 -27.26
N SER A 10 -32.90 28.79 -26.67
CA SER A 10 -31.91 27.90 -26.07
C SER A 10 -32.22 27.75 -24.58
N VAL A 11 -32.69 26.57 -24.17
CA VAL A 11 -32.74 26.17 -22.76
C VAL A 11 -31.31 26.10 -22.23
N PRO A 12 -30.96 26.74 -21.10
CA PRO A 12 -29.61 26.62 -20.56
C PRO A 12 -29.40 25.19 -20.04
N ALA A 13 -28.31 24.57 -20.50
CA ALA A 13 -27.83 23.32 -19.94
C ALA A 13 -27.62 23.50 -18.43
N LYS A 14 -28.30 22.67 -17.64
CA LYS A 14 -28.13 22.61 -16.19
C LYS A 14 -26.70 22.12 -15.94
N ASN A 15 -25.80 23.03 -15.58
CA ASN A 15 -24.47 22.72 -15.08
C ASN A 15 -24.61 21.89 -13.79
N THR A 16 -24.66 20.57 -13.92
CA THR A 16 -24.36 19.67 -12.81
C THR A 16 -22.86 19.69 -12.63
N THR A 17 -22.39 20.51 -11.70
CA THR A 17 -21.04 20.41 -11.16
C THR A 17 -20.89 19.03 -10.53
N SER A 18 -20.19 18.14 -11.24
CA SER A 18 -19.60 16.94 -10.65
C SER A 18 -18.74 17.38 -9.45
N PRO A 19 -18.80 16.71 -8.28
CA PRO A 19 -17.93 17.07 -7.17
C PRO A 19 -16.49 16.95 -7.67
N THR A 20 -15.76 18.06 -7.58
CA THR A 20 -14.35 18.14 -7.96
C THR A 20 -13.60 17.06 -7.18
N LEU A 21 -12.72 16.32 -7.85
CA LEU A 21 -12.00 15.15 -7.35
C LEU A 21 -11.29 15.35 -5.99
N GLN A 22 -11.14 16.61 -5.56
CA GLN A 22 -10.21 17.14 -4.59
C GLN A 22 -10.86 17.59 -3.27
N THR A 23 -12.20 17.47 -3.12
CA THR A 23 -12.92 17.99 -1.94
C THR A 23 -13.84 16.99 -1.22
N ASP A 24 -13.82 15.70 -1.58
CA ASP A 24 -14.61 14.68 -0.87
C ASP A 24 -13.90 14.17 0.41
N LEU A 25 -14.66 13.67 1.39
CA LEU A 25 -14.14 13.16 2.68
C LEU A 25 -13.06 12.08 2.47
N LEU A 26 -13.27 11.22 1.47
CA LEU A 26 -12.37 10.14 1.10
C LEU A 26 -10.99 10.68 0.66
N TRP A 27 -10.98 11.74 -0.15
CA TRP A 27 -9.77 12.42 -0.59
C TRP A 27 -8.93 12.90 0.59
N ASN A 28 -9.58 13.57 1.55
CA ASN A 28 -8.88 14.04 2.75
C ASN A 28 -8.36 12.89 3.62
N GLN A 29 -9.13 11.81 3.76
CA GLN A 29 -8.70 10.62 4.50
C GLN A 29 -7.45 9.97 3.87
N LEU A 30 -7.42 9.84 2.54
CA LEU A 30 -6.31 9.22 1.82
C LEU A 30 -5.10 10.16 1.72
N PHE A 31 -5.30 11.41 1.31
CA PHE A 31 -4.23 12.27 0.81
C PHE A 31 -4.01 13.57 1.59
N GLY A 32 -4.79 13.83 2.64
CA GLY A 32 -4.76 15.11 3.37
C GLY A 32 -3.40 15.51 3.95
N ASN A 33 -2.46 14.55 4.10
CA ASN A 33 -1.12 14.81 4.62
C ASN A 33 -0.04 14.88 3.52
N LEU A 34 -0.40 14.71 2.25
CA LEU A 34 0.56 14.71 1.14
C LEU A 34 0.75 16.13 0.59
N THR A 35 1.97 16.42 0.15
CA THR A 35 2.27 17.64 -0.60
C THR A 35 1.93 17.46 -2.08
N ASN A 36 1.58 18.55 -2.77
CA ASN A 36 1.31 18.56 -4.22
C ASN A 36 2.50 18.09 -5.08
N THR A 37 3.70 18.04 -4.51
CA THR A 37 4.92 17.54 -5.15
C THR A 37 5.10 16.03 -5.04
N SER A 38 4.23 15.34 -4.29
CA SER A 38 4.30 13.88 -4.17
C SER A 38 4.05 13.20 -5.52
N SER A 39 4.87 12.19 -5.84
CA SER A 39 4.69 11.32 -7.01
C SER A 39 3.32 10.66 -7.02
N THR A 40 2.76 10.37 -5.84
CA THR A 40 1.39 9.87 -5.68
C THR A 40 0.36 10.82 -6.26
N LEU A 41 0.34 12.09 -5.87
CA LEU A 41 -0.63 13.06 -6.39
C LEU A 41 -0.41 13.34 -7.88
N GLN A 42 0.84 13.34 -8.34
CA GLN A 42 1.15 13.46 -9.78
C GLN A 42 0.57 12.28 -10.58
N GLY A 43 0.71 11.05 -10.06
CA GLY A 43 0.17 9.85 -10.69
C GLY A 43 -1.36 9.89 -10.88
N LEU A 44 -2.09 10.60 -10.01
CA LEU A 44 -3.54 10.73 -10.10
C LEU A 44 -4.03 11.55 -11.32
N HIS A 45 -3.14 12.27 -12.01
CA HIS A 45 -3.48 12.96 -13.26
C HIS A 45 -3.50 12.03 -14.48
N ASP A 46 -2.88 10.85 -14.40
CA ASP A 46 -2.90 9.85 -15.46
C ASP A 46 -3.90 8.73 -15.09
N PRO A 47 -5.03 8.57 -15.80
CA PRO A 47 -6.02 7.53 -15.49
C PRO A 47 -5.49 6.10 -15.65
N THR A 48 -4.37 5.91 -16.35
CA THR A 48 -3.74 4.60 -16.54
C THR A 48 -2.73 4.25 -15.44
N SER A 49 -2.36 5.20 -14.59
CA SER A 49 -1.41 4.99 -13.51
C SER A 49 -1.93 4.01 -12.44
N PRO A 50 -1.03 3.34 -11.71
CA PRO A 50 -1.40 2.54 -10.56
C PRO A 50 -2.21 3.30 -9.51
N GLN A 51 -1.84 4.55 -9.24
CA GLN A 51 -2.50 5.43 -8.28
C GLN A 51 -3.95 5.71 -8.67
N SER A 52 -4.18 6.10 -9.93
CA SER A 52 -5.53 6.38 -10.44
C SER A 52 -6.41 5.13 -10.42
N ARG A 53 -5.85 3.97 -10.79
CA ARG A 53 -6.57 2.69 -10.74
C ARG A 53 -6.90 2.26 -9.32
N ALA A 54 -5.98 2.44 -8.37
CA ALA A 54 -6.20 2.17 -6.96
C ALA A 54 -7.29 3.08 -6.36
N LEU A 55 -7.24 4.39 -6.63
CA LEU A 55 -8.27 5.32 -6.19
C LEU A 55 -9.64 4.98 -6.80
N TYR A 56 -9.67 4.65 -8.09
CA TYR A 56 -10.88 4.22 -8.76
C TYR A 56 -11.48 2.97 -8.11
N TRP A 57 -10.65 1.97 -7.78
CA TRP A 57 -11.08 0.76 -7.09
C TRP A 57 -11.66 1.06 -5.71
N ILE A 58 -11.01 1.87 -4.88
CA ILE A 58 -11.55 2.26 -3.55
C ILE A 58 -12.89 2.98 -3.69
N ARG A 59 -13.03 3.89 -4.65
CA ARG A 59 -14.29 4.61 -4.89
C ARG A 59 -15.45 3.72 -5.30
N LYS A 60 -15.16 2.53 -5.86
CA LYS A 60 -16.16 1.53 -6.23
C LYS A 60 -16.56 0.61 -5.06
N ASP A 61 -15.77 0.57 -3.99
CA ASP A 61 -16.11 -0.18 -2.79
C ASP A 61 -17.27 0.50 -2.05
N ALA A 62 -18.43 -0.16 -2.00
CA ALA A 62 -19.63 0.37 -1.35
C ALA A 62 -19.44 0.60 0.16
N PHE A 63 -18.44 -0.04 0.77
CA PHE A 63 -18.16 0.06 2.20
C PHE A 63 -17.05 1.07 2.52
N ASN A 64 -16.50 1.79 1.54
CA ASN A 64 -15.35 2.67 1.76
C ASN A 64 -15.60 3.72 2.87
N GLN A 65 -16.80 4.26 2.99
CA GLN A 65 -17.16 5.26 4.00
C GLN A 65 -17.22 4.70 5.42
N SER A 66 -17.36 3.38 5.56
CA SER A 66 -17.41 2.70 6.86
C SER A 66 -16.03 2.34 7.41
N TYR A 67 -14.99 2.41 6.58
CA TYR A 67 -13.66 2.01 6.99
C TYR A 67 -12.95 3.12 7.77
N PRO A 68 -12.20 2.77 8.83
CA PRO A 68 -11.32 3.71 9.49
C PRO A 68 -10.22 4.17 8.53
N GLN A 69 -9.68 5.37 8.77
CA GLN A 69 -8.70 6.01 7.89
C GLN A 69 -7.46 5.14 7.65
N PHE A 70 -6.95 4.47 8.70
CA PHE A 70 -5.77 3.60 8.57
C PHE A 70 -6.01 2.49 7.54
N ARG A 71 -7.19 1.86 7.57
CA ARG A 71 -7.57 0.78 6.65
C ARG A 71 -7.71 1.30 5.22
N LEU A 72 -8.27 2.50 5.04
CA LEU A 72 -8.35 3.12 3.71
C LEU A 72 -6.97 3.36 3.11
N ARG A 73 -6.04 3.94 3.89
CA ARG A 73 -4.65 4.18 3.44
C ARG A 73 -3.92 2.87 3.16
N GLN A 74 -4.09 1.88 4.04
CA GLN A 74 -3.52 0.55 3.88
C GLN A 74 -4.01 -0.14 2.61
N ARG A 75 -5.33 -0.17 2.37
CA ARG A 75 -5.91 -0.74 1.14
C ARG A 75 -5.50 0.04 -0.10
N TYR A 76 -5.36 1.36 -0.02
CA TYR A 76 -4.87 2.18 -1.13
C TYR A 76 -3.43 1.83 -1.50
N ALA A 77 -2.55 1.73 -0.51
CA ALA A 77 -1.16 1.34 -0.71
C ALA A 77 -1.05 -0.04 -1.35
N LEU A 78 -1.77 -1.03 -0.81
CA LEU A 78 -1.79 -2.39 -1.36
C LEU A 78 -2.41 -2.42 -2.77
N ALA A 79 -3.53 -1.73 -3.02
CA ALA A 79 -4.12 -1.67 -4.36
C ALA A 79 -3.19 -1.00 -5.38
N THR A 80 -2.48 0.05 -4.98
CA THR A 80 -1.48 0.70 -5.83
C THR A 80 -0.33 -0.26 -6.14
N PHE A 81 0.16 -0.99 -5.14
CA PHE A 81 1.13 -2.08 -5.30
C PHE A 81 0.64 -3.14 -6.30
N TYR A 82 -0.61 -3.60 -6.17
CA TYR A 82 -1.20 -4.56 -7.11
C TYR A 82 -1.16 -4.03 -8.55
N TYR A 83 -1.60 -2.81 -8.81
CA TYR A 83 -1.60 -2.27 -10.17
C TYR A 83 -0.19 -1.96 -10.70
N ALA A 84 0.71 -1.48 -9.86
CA ALA A 84 2.08 -1.13 -10.24
C ALA A 84 2.93 -2.36 -10.58
N MET A 85 2.70 -3.46 -9.86
CA MET A 85 3.44 -4.71 -10.00
C MET A 85 2.71 -5.74 -10.86
N ASN A 86 1.74 -5.28 -11.66
CA ASN A 86 0.98 -6.06 -12.62
C ASN A 86 0.23 -7.27 -12.03
N GLY A 87 -0.57 -6.99 -11.00
CA GLY A 87 -1.29 -7.98 -10.20
C GLY A 87 -2.21 -8.93 -10.96
N THR A 88 -2.73 -8.49 -12.10
CA THR A 88 -3.63 -9.32 -12.94
C THR A 88 -2.94 -10.55 -13.55
N PHE A 89 -1.61 -10.60 -13.57
CA PHE A 89 -0.84 -11.72 -14.12
C PHE A 89 0.03 -12.43 -13.08
N TRP A 90 -0.21 -12.15 -11.80
CA TRP A 90 0.42 -12.90 -10.72
C TRP A 90 -0.03 -14.36 -10.75
N LEU A 91 0.85 -15.27 -10.31
CA LEU A 91 0.49 -16.68 -10.18
C LEU A 91 -0.49 -16.93 -9.04
N GLN A 92 -0.44 -16.09 -8.01
CA GLN A 92 -1.29 -16.09 -6.83
C GLN A 92 -1.66 -14.67 -6.46
N SER A 93 -2.96 -14.42 -6.37
CA SER A 93 -3.53 -13.11 -6.02
C SER A 93 -4.83 -13.28 -5.25
N ASP A 94 -4.97 -14.38 -4.50
CA ASP A 94 -6.22 -14.70 -3.81
C ASP A 94 -6.63 -13.54 -2.88
N ASN A 95 -7.92 -13.19 -2.92
CA ASN A 95 -8.55 -12.07 -2.22
C ASN A 95 -8.04 -10.66 -2.55
N TRP A 96 -6.98 -10.48 -3.34
CA TRP A 96 -6.51 -9.15 -3.73
C TRP A 96 -7.61 -8.38 -4.46
N LEU A 97 -7.79 -7.11 -4.08
CA LEU A 97 -8.82 -6.21 -4.61
C LEU A 97 -10.28 -6.69 -4.39
N THR A 98 -10.51 -7.61 -3.45
CA THR A 98 -11.87 -7.99 -3.01
C THR A 98 -12.32 -7.16 -1.80
N VAL A 99 -13.60 -7.29 -1.41
CA VAL A 99 -14.17 -6.64 -0.22
C VAL A 99 -13.69 -7.25 1.11
N GLU A 100 -13.07 -8.43 1.06
CA GLU A 100 -12.48 -9.07 2.23
C GLU A 100 -11.46 -8.16 2.89
N HIS A 101 -11.27 -8.35 4.20
CA HIS A 101 -10.21 -7.66 4.92
C HIS A 101 -8.88 -7.95 4.23
N GLU A 102 -8.04 -6.94 4.07
CA GLU A 102 -6.73 -7.07 3.44
C GLU A 102 -5.78 -8.02 4.18
N CYS A 103 -6.14 -8.38 5.41
CA CYS A 103 -5.47 -9.41 6.21
C CYS A 103 -5.82 -10.83 5.76
N ALA A 104 -6.73 -10.98 4.81
CA ALA A 104 -7.01 -12.23 4.11
C ALA A 104 -6.39 -12.25 2.70
N TRP A 105 -5.75 -11.17 2.26
CA TRP A 105 -5.13 -11.10 0.93
C TRP A 105 -3.88 -11.97 0.88
N TYR A 106 -3.71 -12.69 -0.23
CA TYR A 106 -2.63 -13.64 -0.40
C TYR A 106 -1.25 -13.04 -0.11
N THR A 107 -0.48 -13.75 0.68
CA THR A 107 0.96 -13.60 0.91
C THR A 107 1.56 -15.01 0.98
N ALA A 108 2.80 -15.23 0.56
CA ALA A 108 3.35 -16.56 0.30
C ALA A 108 3.48 -17.49 1.52
N GLU A 109 3.30 -16.99 2.76
CA GLU A 109 3.13 -17.85 3.95
C GLU A 109 1.75 -18.50 4.03
N SER A 110 0.80 -18.07 3.20
CA SER A 110 -0.62 -18.47 3.26
C SER A 110 -0.91 -19.85 2.63
N ARG A 111 0.10 -20.69 2.33
CA ARG A 111 -0.12 -22.03 1.75
C ARG A 111 -0.12 -23.15 2.81
N SER A 112 -1.30 -23.72 3.05
CA SER A 112 -1.59 -25.00 3.73
C SER A 112 -0.92 -26.18 2.98
N ILE A 113 -0.48 -27.29 3.60
CA ILE A 113 -1.30 -28.40 4.11
C ILE A 113 -0.44 -29.22 5.11
N THR A 114 -0.79 -29.25 6.38
CA THR A 114 -0.83 -30.48 7.23
C THR A 114 -1.62 -30.16 8.50
N SER A 115 -2.37 -31.15 8.96
CA SER A 115 -3.54 -31.05 9.83
C SER A 115 -3.30 -30.49 11.25
N HIS A 116 -4.30 -29.74 11.76
CA HIS A 116 -4.59 -29.42 13.17
C HIS A 116 -4.09 -28.10 13.80
N SER A 117 -3.76 -27.05 13.03
CA SER A 117 -3.68 -25.69 13.57
C SER A 117 -4.53 -24.71 12.75
N THR A 118 -5.55 -24.11 13.37
CA THR A 118 -6.59 -23.29 12.71
C THR A 118 -6.27 -21.79 12.66
N THR A 119 -5.02 -21.38 12.86
CA THR A 119 -4.63 -19.97 12.78
C THR A 119 -3.40 -19.82 11.89
N TYR A 120 -3.65 -19.55 10.61
CA TYR A 120 -2.65 -19.00 9.71
C TYR A 120 -2.19 -17.65 10.27
N PRO A 121 -0.89 -17.33 10.24
CA PRO A 121 -0.45 -16.04 10.71
C PRO A 121 -0.85 -15.01 9.63
N SER A 122 -1.91 -14.27 9.89
CA SER A 122 -2.40 -13.16 9.08
C SER A 122 -1.22 -12.26 8.63
N PRO A 123 -1.16 -11.74 7.39
CA PRO A 123 -0.16 -10.75 7.01
C PRO A 123 -0.22 -9.50 7.89
N CYS A 124 -1.32 -9.29 8.61
CA CYS A 124 -1.47 -8.26 9.61
C CYS A 124 -1.16 -8.78 11.01
N HIS A 125 -0.12 -8.21 11.63
CA HIS A 125 0.25 -8.36 13.04
C HIS A 125 0.98 -7.10 13.56
N GLY A 126 0.83 -5.96 12.89
CA GLY A 126 1.51 -4.72 13.25
C GLY A 126 0.77 -3.94 14.34
N HIS A 127 1.50 -3.10 15.06
CA HIS A 127 0.94 -2.13 16.01
C HIS A 127 0.62 -0.79 15.30
N ASP A 128 -0.23 0.03 15.94
CA ASP A 128 -0.60 1.35 15.44
C ASP A 128 0.63 2.25 15.32
N PRO A 129 0.96 2.77 14.12
CA PRO A 129 2.15 3.58 13.91
C PRO A 129 2.12 4.97 14.57
N ILE A 130 1.06 5.35 15.29
CA ILE A 130 0.89 6.69 15.90
C ILE A 130 1.07 6.70 17.44
N ILE A 131 1.42 5.60 18.12
CA ILE A 131 1.67 5.69 19.58
C ILE A 131 3.08 6.19 19.87
N GLU A 132 3.34 7.46 19.55
CA GLU A 132 4.20 8.32 20.36
C GLU A 132 3.28 9.14 21.26
N ASP A 133 3.25 8.79 22.56
CA ASP A 133 2.57 9.51 23.65
C ASP A 133 1.03 9.33 23.80
N SER A 134 0.65 8.28 24.52
CA SER A 134 -0.41 8.42 25.53
C SER A 134 -0.22 7.34 26.60
N ALA A 135 0.54 7.71 27.62
CA ALA A 135 0.43 7.09 28.94
C ALA A 135 -1.00 7.28 29.46
N THR A 136 -1.94 6.42 29.06
CA THR A 136 -3.20 6.09 29.75
C THR A 136 -3.88 4.90 29.05
N PHE A 137 -3.12 3.83 28.75
CA PHE A 137 -3.77 2.55 28.53
C PHE A 137 -4.25 2.04 29.89
N VAL A 138 -5.51 2.32 30.21
CA VAL A 138 -6.18 1.83 31.42
C VAL A 138 -6.08 0.31 31.38
N ALA A 139 -5.21 -0.22 32.22
CA ALA A 139 -5.08 -1.64 32.51
C ALA A 139 -6.36 -2.11 33.21
N ASN A 140 -7.43 -2.38 32.45
CA ASN A 140 -8.64 -3.09 32.90
C ASN A 140 -9.44 -3.69 31.71
N SER A 141 -8.82 -3.96 30.56
CA SER A 141 -9.49 -4.72 29.49
C SER A 141 -9.05 -6.18 29.53
N THR A 142 -9.85 -7.03 30.18
CA THR A 142 -9.70 -8.50 30.14
C THR A 142 -10.16 -9.13 28.83
N THR A 143 -10.39 -8.33 27.80
CA THR A 143 -10.46 -8.77 26.41
C THR A 143 -9.25 -8.23 25.70
N ILE A 144 -8.31 -9.11 25.30
CA ILE A 144 -7.32 -8.80 24.27
C ILE A 144 -8.14 -8.55 23.00
N SER A 145 -8.54 -7.30 22.78
CA SER A 145 -9.23 -6.92 21.57
C SER A 145 -8.21 -7.00 20.44
N TYR A 146 -8.56 -7.73 19.39
CA TYR A 146 -7.84 -7.77 18.11
C TYR A 146 -8.03 -6.41 17.39
N ASP A 147 -7.66 -5.33 18.07
CA ASP A 147 -7.88 -3.94 17.69
C ASP A 147 -6.86 -3.55 16.61
N ASN A 148 -7.37 -3.32 15.40
CA ASN A 148 -6.68 -2.79 14.21
C ASN A 148 -5.50 -3.63 13.69
N PRO A 149 -5.77 -4.60 12.80
CA PRO A 149 -4.72 -5.43 12.21
C PRO A 149 -3.98 -4.65 11.10
N TYR A 150 -2.90 -3.95 11.48
CA TYR A 150 -1.99 -3.30 10.54
C TYR A 150 -1.18 -4.33 9.76
N TYR A 151 -1.02 -4.11 8.45
CA TYR A 151 -0.31 -4.97 7.52
C TYR A 151 1.18 -4.97 7.84
N ALA A 152 1.71 -6.14 8.20
CA ALA A 152 3.07 -6.30 8.68
C ALA A 152 3.96 -7.08 7.70
N ARG A 153 3.39 -7.96 6.87
CA ARG A 153 4.17 -8.90 6.07
C ARG A 153 3.64 -9.04 4.65
N LEU A 154 4.45 -8.69 3.66
CA LEU A 154 4.11 -8.82 2.23
C LEU A 154 5.14 -9.68 1.50
N TRP A 155 4.81 -10.96 1.30
CA TRP A 155 5.68 -11.92 0.62
C TRP A 155 5.04 -12.35 -0.68
N MET A 156 5.63 -11.91 -1.79
CA MET A 156 5.16 -12.18 -3.14
C MET A 156 6.24 -12.92 -3.94
N ARG A 157 7.00 -13.79 -3.26
CA ARG A 157 8.09 -14.57 -3.85
C ARG A 157 7.59 -15.47 -4.97
N HIS A 158 8.37 -15.58 -6.06
CA HIS A 158 8.06 -16.45 -7.20
C HIS A 158 6.60 -16.32 -7.68
N ASN A 159 6.19 -15.09 -7.97
CA ASN A 159 4.80 -14.76 -8.28
C ASN A 159 4.62 -14.09 -9.65
N ASN A 160 5.59 -14.23 -10.55
CA ASN A 160 5.58 -13.65 -11.89
C ASN A 160 5.36 -12.12 -11.89
N MET A 161 5.92 -11.42 -10.91
CA MET A 161 5.77 -9.98 -10.80
C MET A 161 6.67 -9.24 -11.80
N TYR A 162 6.13 -8.19 -12.41
CA TYR A 162 6.90 -7.20 -13.18
C TYR A 162 6.41 -5.79 -12.88
N GLY A 163 7.25 -4.79 -13.16
CA GLY A 163 6.96 -3.38 -12.88
C GLY A 163 7.90 -2.80 -11.82
N THR A 164 7.59 -1.60 -11.33
CA THR A 164 8.41 -0.88 -10.35
C THR A 164 7.64 -0.75 -9.04
N LEU A 165 8.32 -0.94 -7.91
CA LEU A 165 7.72 -0.80 -6.59
C LEU A 165 7.18 0.64 -6.41
N PRO A 166 5.88 0.83 -6.12
CA PRO A 166 5.32 2.16 -5.97
C PRO A 166 5.64 2.76 -4.60
N GLU A 167 5.72 4.09 -4.52
CA GLU A 167 6.06 4.84 -3.30
C GLU A 167 5.05 4.62 -2.16
N GLU A 168 3.82 4.27 -2.49
CA GLU A 168 2.75 4.00 -1.53
C GLU A 168 3.04 2.78 -0.64
N ILE A 169 3.97 1.88 -1.02
CA ILE A 169 4.36 0.77 -0.14
C ILE A 169 4.97 1.28 1.17
N TYR A 170 5.64 2.44 1.13
CA TYR A 170 6.29 3.05 2.30
C TYR A 170 5.29 3.69 3.27
N TRP A 171 4.01 3.75 2.90
CA TRP A 171 2.93 4.19 3.79
C TRP A 171 2.53 3.11 4.79
N LEU A 172 2.88 1.84 4.52
CA LEU A 172 2.61 0.72 5.41
C LEU A 172 3.69 0.63 6.49
N THR A 173 3.77 1.64 7.36
CA THR A 173 4.88 1.82 8.32
C THR A 173 5.00 0.70 9.34
N SER A 174 3.94 -0.09 9.55
CA SER A 174 3.96 -1.30 10.40
C SER A 174 4.54 -2.54 9.70
N LEU A 175 5.04 -2.44 8.46
CA LEU A 175 5.72 -3.52 7.76
C LEU A 175 6.98 -3.94 8.50
N THR A 176 7.03 -5.21 8.88
CA THR A 176 8.21 -5.87 9.47
C THR A 176 8.93 -6.77 8.47
N SER A 177 8.26 -7.21 7.41
CA SER A 177 8.84 -8.14 6.45
C SER A 177 8.35 -7.97 5.02
N LEU A 178 9.29 -7.86 4.08
CA LEU A 178 9.08 -7.79 2.64
C LEU A 178 9.90 -8.86 1.91
N ASP A 179 9.24 -9.69 1.09
CA ASP A 179 9.91 -10.67 0.24
C ASP A 179 9.35 -10.62 -1.19
N PHE A 180 10.14 -10.09 -2.12
CA PHE A 180 9.86 -10.08 -3.56
C PHE A 180 10.83 -10.96 -4.35
N SER A 181 11.57 -11.85 -3.67
CA SER A 181 12.56 -12.71 -4.31
C SER A 181 11.96 -13.62 -5.39
N PHE A 182 12.82 -14.07 -6.31
CA PHE A 182 12.42 -14.94 -7.42
C PHE A 182 11.37 -14.31 -8.36
N ASN A 183 11.36 -12.99 -8.50
CA ASN A 183 10.62 -12.27 -9.54
C ASN A 183 11.60 -11.50 -10.44
N PRO A 184 12.11 -12.13 -11.52
CA PRO A 184 13.22 -11.57 -12.32
C PRO A 184 12.82 -10.37 -13.20
N ALA A 185 11.52 -10.12 -13.37
CA ALA A 185 10.99 -9.05 -14.22
C ALA A 185 10.59 -7.78 -13.45
N ILE A 186 10.79 -7.76 -12.12
CA ILE A 186 10.69 -6.51 -11.34
C ILE A 186 11.78 -5.56 -11.85
N ALA A 187 11.49 -4.27 -11.96
CA ALA A 187 12.41 -3.24 -12.41
C ALA A 187 12.55 -2.12 -11.37
N GLY A 188 13.37 -1.11 -11.68
CA GLY A 188 13.63 0.04 -10.81
C GLY A 188 14.65 -0.23 -9.71
N THR A 189 14.56 0.54 -8.63
CA THR A 189 15.42 0.44 -7.43
C THR A 189 14.56 0.65 -6.19
N ILE A 190 15.08 0.27 -5.02
CA ILE A 190 14.46 0.64 -3.75
C ILE A 190 14.61 2.17 -3.58
N SER A 191 13.50 2.85 -3.30
CA SER A 191 13.47 4.29 -2.99
C SER A 191 14.07 4.57 -1.62
N THR A 192 14.59 5.77 -1.41
CA THR A 192 15.10 6.22 -0.10
C THR A 192 14.00 6.31 0.96
N HIS A 193 12.71 6.35 0.55
CA HIS A 193 11.57 6.27 1.46
C HIS A 193 11.45 4.92 2.19
N ILE A 194 12.26 3.90 1.86
CA ILE A 194 12.39 2.69 2.68
C ILE A 194 12.70 3.01 4.15
N GLY A 195 13.40 4.12 4.43
CA GLY A 195 13.66 4.59 5.80
C GLY A 195 12.42 5.02 6.59
N GLN A 196 11.25 5.12 5.96
CA GLN A 196 9.96 5.34 6.64
C GLN A 196 9.43 4.08 7.33
N LEU A 197 9.83 2.89 6.86
CA LEU A 197 9.42 1.60 7.42
C LEU A 197 10.27 1.26 8.64
N ARG A 198 10.05 1.96 9.76
CA ARG A 198 10.92 1.90 10.93
C ARG A 198 11.01 0.52 11.59
N ASP A 199 9.97 -0.29 11.44
CA ASP A 199 9.86 -1.63 12.04
C ASP A 199 10.26 -2.75 11.07
N LEU A 200 10.72 -2.42 9.86
CA LEU A 200 11.13 -3.42 8.89
C LEU A 200 12.37 -4.17 9.41
N GLU A 201 12.30 -5.49 9.49
CA GLU A 201 13.41 -6.34 9.96
C GLU A 201 13.94 -7.23 8.83
N TYR A 202 13.10 -7.48 7.83
CA TYR A 202 13.42 -8.39 6.74
C TYR A 202 13.05 -7.77 5.40
N LEU A 203 14.05 -7.66 4.52
CA LEU A 203 13.85 -7.23 3.13
C LEU A 203 14.62 -8.15 2.19
N LYS A 204 13.89 -8.86 1.32
CA LYS A 204 14.48 -9.66 0.26
C LYS A 204 13.92 -9.24 -1.09
N ALA A 205 14.81 -8.85 -1.99
CA ALA A 205 14.47 -8.39 -3.34
C ALA A 205 15.44 -8.96 -4.39
N PRO A 206 15.12 -8.84 -5.69
CA PRO A 206 16.06 -9.20 -6.75
C PRO A 206 17.39 -8.42 -6.67
N SER A 207 18.50 -9.07 -6.99
CA SER A 207 19.86 -8.53 -6.78
C SER A 207 20.15 -7.21 -7.50
N TYR A 208 19.44 -6.91 -8.60
CA TYR A 208 19.62 -5.68 -9.36
C TYR A 208 19.00 -4.43 -8.70
N TRP A 209 18.04 -4.58 -7.77
CA TRP A 209 17.51 -3.44 -7.00
C TRP A 209 18.58 -2.76 -6.14
N TYR A 210 19.56 -3.53 -5.67
CA TYR A 210 20.66 -3.04 -4.84
C TYR A 210 21.78 -2.38 -5.66
N LYS A 211 21.82 -2.57 -6.99
CA LYS A 211 22.90 -2.07 -7.85
C LYS A 211 22.65 -0.68 -8.44
N GLY A 212 21.39 -0.26 -8.55
CA GLY A 212 21.02 1.04 -9.13
C GLY A 212 20.83 2.16 -8.10
N GLY A 213 20.78 1.83 -6.81
CA GLY A 213 20.67 2.83 -5.75
C GLY A 213 22.05 3.38 -5.40
N THR A 214 22.27 4.68 -5.59
CA THR A 214 23.37 5.45 -4.96
C THR A 214 23.15 5.60 -3.44
N VAL A 215 22.73 4.55 -2.77
CA VAL A 215 22.98 4.35 -1.35
C VAL A 215 24.35 3.70 -1.29
N GLY A 216 25.30 4.32 -0.60
CA GLY A 216 26.73 3.95 -0.60
C GLY A 216 27.02 2.58 -0.02
N PHE A 217 26.59 1.51 -0.68
CA PHE A 217 26.98 0.14 -0.41
C PHE A 217 28.18 -0.21 -1.28
N HIS A 218 29.34 0.32 -0.90
CA HIS A 218 30.62 -0.21 -1.35
C HIS A 218 30.96 -1.44 -0.50
N GLY A 219 30.64 -2.63 -0.99
CA GLY A 219 31.23 -3.86 -0.45
C GLY A 219 30.33 -5.09 -0.52
N PHE A 220 30.74 -6.04 -1.37
CA PHE A 220 30.51 -7.48 -1.24
C PHE A 220 29.06 -7.98 -1.11
N VAL A 221 28.53 -8.47 -2.25
CA VAL A 221 27.36 -9.37 -2.25
C VAL A 221 27.86 -10.79 -2.53
N GLU A 222 28.35 -11.45 -1.48
CA GLU A 222 28.20 -12.91 -1.39
C GLU A 222 27.14 -13.15 -0.32
N SER A 223 26.02 -13.74 -0.74
CA SER A 223 24.96 -14.32 0.08
C SER A 223 25.08 -14.15 1.60
N VAL A 224 24.32 -13.23 2.20
CA VAL A 224 24.11 -13.27 3.66
C VAL A 224 22.63 -13.28 3.97
N SER A 225 22.19 -14.48 4.38
CA SER A 225 21.01 -14.74 5.19
C SER A 225 21.08 -13.97 6.51
N TYR A 226 19.91 -13.56 7.05
CA TYR A 226 19.71 -12.94 8.36
C TYR A 226 20.18 -11.48 8.50
N ILE A 227 19.23 -10.54 8.45
CA ILE A 227 19.39 -9.23 9.12
C ILE A 227 19.07 -9.49 10.59
N GLY A 228 20.10 -9.81 11.37
CA GLY A 228 20.02 -9.97 12.83
C GLY A 228 20.71 -8.80 13.51
N CYS A 229 19.96 -7.80 13.99
CA CYS A 229 20.50 -6.70 14.79
C CYS A 229 20.24 -6.97 16.29
N THR A 230 21.21 -7.56 17.00
CA THR A 230 21.16 -7.69 18.46
C THR A 230 21.81 -6.48 19.13
N GLY A 231 21.01 -5.63 19.77
CA GLY A 231 21.49 -4.54 20.64
C GLY A 231 20.38 -3.63 21.14
N PRO A 232 20.44 -3.11 22.38
CA PRO A 232 19.35 -2.40 23.03
C PRO A 232 19.35 -0.93 22.57
N PHE A 233 18.20 -0.47 22.06
CA PHE A 233 17.79 0.88 21.63
C PHE A 233 18.79 2.04 21.85
N PRO A 234 19.03 2.98 20.90
CA PRO A 234 18.10 3.59 19.94
C PRO A 234 18.62 3.62 18.47
N LEU A 235 17.77 3.96 17.49
CA LEU A 235 18.08 3.98 16.04
C LEU A 235 18.45 2.58 15.47
N ARG A 236 17.44 1.74 15.23
CA ARG A 236 17.62 0.41 14.60
C ARG A 236 17.55 0.48 13.07
N TRP A 237 18.50 1.20 12.48
CA TRP A 237 18.98 0.91 11.13
C TRP A 237 20.45 1.30 11.08
N PRO A 238 21.39 0.35 11.14
CA PRO A 238 22.74 0.69 10.72
C PRO A 238 23.34 -0.36 9.79
N CYS A 239 23.89 0.13 8.67
CA CYS A 239 24.98 -0.48 7.89
C CYS A 239 24.68 -1.78 7.14
#